data_AF-A0A9D6U4J7-F1
#
_entry.id   AF-A0A9D6U4J7-F1
#
_cell.length_a   1.000
_cell.length_b   1.000
_cell.length_c   1.000
_cell.angle_alpha   90.00
_cell.angle_beta   90.00
_cell.angle_gamma   90.00
#
_symmetry.space_group_name_H-M   'P 1'
#
loop_
_entity.id
_entity.type
_entity.pdbx_description
1 polymer ?
#
loop_
_entity_poly.entity_id
_entity_poly.type
_entity_poly.pdbx_seq_one_letter_code
_entity_poly.pdbx_strand_id
1 'polypeptide(L)' 'MKRNKRTMVIAHEDLTPLTEHILTQMGHEGSDIRKRLKLFYRERTISEPIPYEEPLENPI' A
#
# COMPACT_ATOMS: atom_id res chain seq x y z
N MET A 1 21.71 -19.60 -12.66
CA MET A 1 20.47 -19.42 -11.86
C MET A 1 20.20 -17.93 -11.72
N LYS A 2 19.11 -17.41 -12.30
CA LYS A 2 18.67 -16.02 -12.12
C LYS A 2 17.89 -15.95 -10.81
N ARG A 3 18.43 -15.25 -9.79
CA ARG A 3 17.77 -15.11 -8.49
C ARG A 3 16.75 -13.99 -8.60
N ASN A 4 15.47 -14.34 -8.72
CA ASN A 4 14.39 -13.33 -8.69
C ASN A 4 14.33 -12.73 -7.28
N LYS A 5 14.60 -11.43 -7.16
CA LYS A 5 14.57 -10.72 -5.88
C LYS A 5 13.10 -10.50 -5.52
N ARG A 6 12.60 -11.25 -4.53
CA ARG A 6 11.23 -11.12 -4.04
C ARG A 6 11.08 -9.75 -3.36
N THR A 7 10.23 -8.89 -3.90
CA THR A 7 9.91 -7.59 -3.29
C THR A 7 8.93 -7.83 -2.15
N MET A 8 9.32 -7.53 -0.91
CA MET A 8 8.40 -7.49 0.21
C MET A 8 7.82 -6.09 0.35
N VAL A 9 6.50 -5.99 0.41
CA VAL A 9 5.83 -4.74 0.76
C VAL A 9 5.87 -4.62 2.28
N ILE A 10 6.73 -3.74 2.79
CA ILE A 10 6.73 -3.37 4.21
C ILE A 10 5.74 -2.21 4.35
N ALA A 11 4.49 -2.52 4.68
CA ALA A 11 3.51 -1.49 5.04
C ALA A 11 3.94 -0.85 6.36
N HIS A 12 4.46 0.38 6.31
CA HIS A 12 4.62 1.20 7.50
C HIS A 12 3.28 1.89 7.79
N GLU A 13 2.94 2.07 9.07
CA GLU A 13 1.69 2.74 9.49
C GLU A 13 1.63 4.18 8.95
N ASP A 14 2.79 4.80 8.74
CA ASP A 14 2.92 6.14 8.19
C ASP A 14 2.86 6.19 6.66
N LEU A 15 2.11 7.15 6.16
CA LEU A 15 2.04 7.46 4.73
C LEU A 15 3.33 8.13 4.26
N THR A 16 3.75 7.82 3.03
CA THR A 16 4.90 8.50 2.44
C THR A 16 4.62 9.99 2.25
N PRO A 17 5.64 10.86 2.30
CA PRO A 17 5.45 12.31 2.10
C PRO A 17 4.76 12.66 0.78
N LEU A 18 5.04 11.90 -0.29
CA LEU A 18 4.39 12.09 -1.59
C LEU A 18 2.89 11.74 -1.53
N THR A 19 2.54 10.62 -0.90
CA THR A 19 1.14 10.23 -0.70
C THR A 19 0.40 11.28 0.13
N GLU A 20 1.01 11.76 1.21
CA GLU A 20 0.43 12.82 2.03
C GLU A 20 0.21 14.12 1.25
N HIS A 21 1.16 14.49 0.39
CA HIS A 21 1.03 15.64 -0.48
C HIS A 21 -0.16 15.50 -1.44
N ILE A 22 -0.27 14.37 -2.16
CA ILE A 22 -1.36 14.12 -3.11
C ILE A 22 -2.72 14.19 -2.40
N LEU A 23 -2.87 13.52 -1.26
CA LEU A 23 -4.12 13.51 -0.49
C LEU A 23 -4.49 14.90 0.01
N THR A 24 -3.50 15.72 0.37
CA THR A 24 -3.76 17.10 0.77
C THR A 24 -4.30 17.94 -0.39
N GLN A 25 -3.77 17.75 -1.60
CA GLN A 25 -4.24 18.47 -2.80
C GLN A 25 -5.67 18.08 -3.21
N MET A 26 -6.15 16.90 -2.80
CA MET A 26 -7.52 16.42 -3.07
C MET A 26 -8.58 16.99 -2.10
N GLY A 27 -8.17 17.67 -1.02
CA GLY A 27 -9.11 18.23 -0.05
C GLY A 27 -9.89 17.17 0.72
N HIS A 28 -11.24 17.26 0.72
CA HIS A 28 -12.09 16.39 1.55
C HIS A 28 -11.96 14.91 1.17
N GLU A 29 -11.99 14.58 -0.13
CA GLU A 29 -11.83 13.19 -0.58
C GLU A 29 -10.49 12.60 -0.17
N GLY A 30 -9.43 13.41 -0.24
CA GLY A 30 -8.10 13.01 0.22
C GLY A 30 -8.04 12.74 1.72
N SER A 31 -8.78 13.49 2.53
CA SER A 31 -8.91 13.23 3.98
C SER A 31 -9.58 11.88 4.26
N ASP A 32 -10.64 11.55 3.52
CA ASP A 32 -11.34 10.27 3.66
C ASP A 32 -10.44 9.10 3.24
N ILE A 33 -9.71 9.25 2.14
CA ILE A 33 -8.74 8.25 1.66
C ILE A 33 -7.59 8.10 2.67
N ARG A 34 -7.05 9.19 3.20
CA ARG A 34 -6.00 9.18 4.25
C ARG A 34 -6.43 8.33 5.44
N LYS A 35 -7.64 8.54 5.94
CA LYS A 35 -8.19 7.78 7.08
C LYS A 35 -8.28 6.28 6.76
N ARG A 36 -8.78 5.93 5.57
CA ARG A 36 -8.89 4.53 5.12
C ARG A 36 -7.54 3.85 4.98
N LEU A 37 -6.54 4.54 4.42
CA LEU A 37 -5.19 4.00 4.26
C LEU A 37 -4.51 3.72 5.61
N LYS A 38 -4.64 4.64 6.58
CA LYS A 38 -4.10 4.43 7.94
C LYS A 38 -4.73 3.21 8.62
N LEU A 39 -6.06 3.05 8.51
CA LEU A 39 -6.75 1.87 9.05
C LEU A 39 -6.24 0.59 8.39
N PHE A 40 -6.12 0.58 7.05
CA PHE A 40 -5.61 -0.56 6.31
C PHE A 40 -4.17 -0.95 6.69
N TYR A 41 -3.27 0.02 6.83
CA TYR A 41 -1.90 -0.26 7.26
C TYR A 41 -1.82 -0.74 8.70
N ARG A 42 -2.65 -0.20 9.59
CA ARG A 42 -2.76 -0.71 10.97
C ARG A 42 -3.23 -2.16 11.01
N GLU A 43 -4.23 -2.52 10.22
CA GLU A 43 -4.71 -3.91 10.13
C GLU A 43 -3.63 -4.86 9.59
N ARG A 44 -2.87 -4.43 8.57
CA ARG A 44 -1.80 -5.22 7.94
C ARG A 44 -0.47 -5.24 8.69
N THR A 45 -0.26 -4.34 9.63
CA THR A 45 0.91 -4.38 10.54
C THR A 45 0.65 -5.29 11.73
N ILE A 46 -0.61 -5.50 12.11
CA ILE A 46 -1.03 -6.43 13.17
C ILE A 46 -1.19 -7.86 12.65
N SER A 47 -1.55 -8.05 11.38
CA SER A 47 -1.65 -9.35 10.72
C SER A 47 -0.36 -9.68 9.96
N GLU A 48 0.09 -10.93 10.02
CA GLU A 48 1.28 -11.41 9.32
C GLU A 48 1.31 -10.96 7.85
N PRO A 49 2.50 -10.69 7.27
CA PRO A 49 2.61 -10.13 5.92
C PRO A 49 1.97 -11.06 4.89
N ILE A 50 0.82 -10.63 4.35
CA ILE A 50 0.12 -11.32 3.27
C ILE A 50 0.99 -11.20 2.01
N PRO A 51 1.47 -12.31 1.42
CA PRO A 51 2.22 -12.26 0.18
C PRO A 51 1.40 -11.57 -0.91
N TYR A 52 2.00 -10.61 -1.59
CA TYR A 52 1.43 -10.04 -2.81
C TYR A 52 1.39 -11.14 -3.88
N GLU A 53 0.19 -11.56 -4.29
CA GLU A 53 -0.02 -12.33 -5.51
C GLU A 53 -0.17 -11.34 -6.67
N GLU A 54 0.81 -11.30 -7.57
CA GLU A 54 0.65 -10.61 -8.85
C GLU A 54 -0.58 -11.19 -9.56
N PRO A 55 -1.59 -10.38 -9.94
CA PRO A 55 -2.60 -10.84 -10.86
C PRO A 55 -1.87 -11.16 -12.17
N LEU A 56 -1.79 -12.45 -12.52
CA LEU A 56 -1.31 -12.86 -13.83
C LEU A 56 -2.21 -12.19 -14.87
N GLU A 57 -1.66 -11.23 -15.62
CA GLU A 57 -2.28 -10.76 -16.84
C GLU A 57 -2.57 -11.99 -17.71
N ASN A 58 -3.84 -12.35 -17.85
CA ASN A 58 -4.26 -13.36 -18.81
C ASN A 58 -4.05 -12.76 -20.20
N PRO A 59 -3.14 -13.30 -21.03
CA PRO A 59 -3.09 -12.90 -22.43
C PRO A 59 -4.33 -13.50 -23.12
N ILE A 60 -5.14 -12.64 -23.73
CA ILE A 60 -6.08 -13.04 -24.80
C ILE A 60 -5.50 -12.49 -26.09
#